data_AF-A0A2G6YD20-F1
#
_entry.id   AF-A0A2G6YD20-F1
#
_cell.length_a   1.000
_cell.length_b   1.000
_cell.length_c   1.000
_cell.angle_alpha   90.00
_cell.angle_beta   90.00
_cell.angle_gamma   90.00
#
_symmetry.space_group_name_H-M   'P 1'
#
loop_
_entity.id
_entity.type
_entity.pdbx_description
1 polymer ?
#
loop_
_entity_poly.entity_id
_entity_poly.type
_entity_poly.pdbx_seq_one_letter_code
_entity_poly.pdbx_strand_id
1 'polypeptide(L)'
;MRCIQRISTTIACLTMAAVAYAQPPEFASAKAAVAALFPQQTFVEWTSTTGDWNGDSVQDLALLLNEVNAPSDAPMEIRLVVLAGTPGGQYTLLSASASYCRAQKFFNLETKGTSLFVTAVDKAEGDVSATTALQFRFSPQRGDFELIGKENLWEVQGKEHGRTSVNYLAGKLTLYERVKGRVKVNKEKRFEAPRLARLNGFDCNSYDDGVSN
;
A
#
# COMPACT_ATOMS: atom_id res chain seq x y z
N MET A 1 -52.80 -25.50 -58.56
CA MET A 1 -52.96 -24.78 -57.28
C MET A 1 -52.29 -25.61 -56.19
N ARG A 2 -51.10 -25.19 -55.72
CA ARG A 2 -50.81 -24.68 -54.35
C ARG A 2 -51.06 -25.72 -53.24
N CYS A 3 -50.16 -26.01 -52.30
CA CYS A 3 -48.78 -25.59 -52.05
C CYS A 3 -48.25 -26.53 -50.94
N ILE A 4 -47.06 -27.10 -51.10
CA ILE A 4 -46.38 -27.91 -50.07
C ILE A 4 -45.74 -26.93 -49.07
N GLN A 5 -46.19 -26.91 -47.82
CA GLN A 5 -45.50 -26.18 -46.75
C GLN A 5 -44.49 -27.10 -46.06
N ARG A 6 -43.21 -26.94 -46.41
CA ARG A 6 -42.08 -27.41 -45.63
C ARG A 6 -41.86 -26.45 -44.46
N ILE A 7 -41.96 -26.95 -43.24
CA ILE A 7 -41.58 -26.23 -42.03
C ILE A 7 -40.08 -26.44 -41.84
N SER A 8 -39.29 -25.40 -42.11
CA SER A 8 -37.86 -25.37 -41.80
C SER A 8 -37.69 -24.91 -40.35
N THR A 9 -37.24 -25.82 -39.49
CA THR A 9 -36.90 -25.51 -38.10
C THR A 9 -35.45 -25.02 -38.04
N THR A 10 -35.26 -23.71 -37.90
CA THR A 10 -33.93 -23.10 -37.71
C THR A 10 -33.52 -23.25 -36.24
N ILE A 11 -32.50 -24.06 -35.96
CA ILE A 11 -31.87 -24.14 -34.64
C ILE A 11 -30.90 -22.96 -34.52
N ALA A 12 -31.23 -21.99 -33.67
CA ALA A 12 -30.31 -20.92 -33.29
C ALA A 12 -29.36 -21.43 -32.21
N CYS A 13 -28.10 -21.70 -32.57
CA CYS A 13 -27.03 -21.94 -31.61
C CYS A 13 -26.67 -20.62 -30.91
N LEU A 14 -27.15 -20.44 -29.69
CA LEU A 14 -26.64 -19.43 -28.76
C LEU A 14 -25.27 -19.89 -28.23
N THR A 15 -24.19 -19.39 -28.82
CA THR A 15 -22.86 -19.49 -28.23
C THR A 15 -22.78 -18.52 -27.05
N MET A 16 -22.95 -19.03 -25.82
CA MET A 16 -22.52 -18.29 -24.64
C MET A 16 -20.99 -18.18 -24.67
N ALA A 17 -20.48 -17.00 -24.99
CA ALA A 17 -19.09 -16.67 -24.76
C ALA A 17 -18.88 -16.59 -23.25
N ALA A 18 -18.42 -17.69 -22.65
CA ALA A 18 -17.90 -17.67 -21.30
C ALA A 18 -16.65 -16.79 -21.32
N VAL A 19 -16.77 -15.56 -20.82
CA VAL A 19 -15.61 -14.74 -20.47
C VAL A 19 -14.99 -15.46 -19.28
N ALA A 20 -13.98 -16.29 -19.54
CA ALA A 20 -13.17 -16.86 -18.49
C ALA A 20 -12.44 -15.71 -17.79
N TYR A 21 -12.97 -15.27 -16.66
CA TYR A 21 -12.24 -14.41 -15.75
C TYR A 21 -10.99 -15.18 -15.33
N ALA A 22 -9.83 -14.81 -15.88
CA ALA A 22 -8.56 -15.37 -15.48
C ALA A 22 -8.44 -15.17 -13.96
N GLN A 23 -8.39 -16.29 -13.23
CA GLN A 23 -8.15 -16.23 -11.79
C GLN A 23 -6.80 -15.53 -11.55
N PRO A 24 -6.69 -14.66 -10.53
CA PRO A 24 -5.41 -14.10 -10.16
C PRO A 24 -4.38 -15.23 -10.00
N PRO A 25 -3.15 -15.06 -10.49
CA PRO A 25 -2.13 -16.10 -10.32
C PRO A 25 -1.91 -16.37 -8.83
N GLU A 26 -1.94 -17.65 -8.47
CA GLU A 26 -1.58 -18.12 -7.14
C GLU A 26 -0.12 -18.56 -7.12
N PHE A 27 0.60 -18.16 -6.09
CA PHE A 27 2.01 -18.45 -5.91
C PHE A 27 2.22 -19.32 -4.67
N ALA A 28 3.01 -20.39 -4.82
CA ALA A 28 3.31 -21.30 -3.71
C ALA A 28 4.11 -20.66 -2.57
N SER A 29 4.70 -19.48 -2.78
CA SER A 29 5.41 -18.73 -1.74
C SER A 29 5.45 -17.23 -2.07
N ALA A 30 5.64 -16.41 -1.04
CA ALA A 30 5.86 -14.97 -1.19
C ALA A 30 7.06 -14.65 -2.11
N LYS A 31 8.16 -15.41 -1.99
CA LYS A 31 9.33 -15.29 -2.86
C LYS A 31 8.99 -15.52 -4.33
N ALA A 32 8.18 -16.53 -4.63
CA ALA A 32 7.72 -16.81 -5.99
C ALA A 32 6.82 -15.70 -6.52
N ALA A 33 5.92 -15.16 -5.69
CA ALA A 33 5.11 -14.00 -6.05
C ALA A 33 5.97 -12.78 -6.38
N VAL A 34 6.91 -12.42 -5.51
CA VAL A 34 7.83 -11.28 -5.73
C VAL A 34 8.65 -11.45 -7.02
N ALA A 35 9.20 -12.64 -7.25
CA ALA A 35 9.96 -12.92 -8.48
C ALA A 35 9.10 -12.82 -9.75
N ALA A 36 7.83 -13.21 -9.68
CA ALA A 36 6.89 -13.07 -10.79
C ALA A 36 6.46 -11.61 -11.04
N LEU A 37 6.33 -10.81 -9.97
CA LEU A 37 6.00 -9.38 -10.05
C LEU A 37 7.14 -8.56 -10.65
N PHE A 38 8.39 -8.91 -10.35
CA PHE A 38 9.58 -8.16 -10.76
C PHE A 38 10.61 -9.08 -11.45
N PRO A 39 10.30 -9.62 -12.64
CA PRO A 39 11.13 -10.66 -13.28
C PRO A 39 12.51 -10.17 -13.72
N GLN A 40 12.71 -8.85 -13.84
CA GLN A 40 13.96 -8.23 -14.29
C GLN A 40 14.78 -7.63 -13.14
N GLN A 41 14.28 -7.71 -11.90
CA GLN A 41 14.91 -7.11 -10.73
C GLN A 41 15.01 -8.15 -9.62
N THR A 42 16.04 -8.04 -8.79
CA THR A 42 16.14 -8.89 -7.60
C THR A 42 15.80 -8.05 -6.39
N PHE A 43 14.81 -8.49 -5.63
CA PHE A 43 14.42 -7.86 -4.39
C PHE A 43 14.73 -8.78 -3.21
N VAL A 44 15.19 -8.18 -2.11
CA VAL A 44 15.27 -8.83 -0.81
C VAL A 44 14.25 -8.22 0.13
N GLU A 45 13.68 -9.03 1.01
CA GLU A 45 12.84 -8.53 2.09
C GLU A 45 13.70 -7.70 3.04
N TRP A 46 13.30 -6.45 3.26
CA TRP A 46 13.84 -5.61 4.32
C TRP A 46 13.13 -5.93 5.63
N THR A 47 11.80 -5.94 5.60
CA THR A 47 10.95 -6.25 6.76
C THR A 47 9.55 -6.66 6.28
N SER A 48 8.80 -7.32 7.15
CA SER A 48 7.46 -7.78 6.87
C SER A 48 6.55 -7.74 8.09
N THR A 49 5.25 -7.77 7.83
CA THR A 49 4.23 -8.01 8.86
C THR A 49 3.08 -8.80 8.25
N THR A 50 2.28 -9.44 9.10
CA THR A 50 1.06 -10.13 8.71
C THR A 50 -0.16 -9.45 9.32
N GLY A 51 -1.30 -9.58 8.67
CA GLY A 51 -2.58 -9.08 9.15
C GLY A 51 -3.72 -9.59 8.29
N ASP A 52 -4.94 -9.60 8.83
CA ASP A 52 -6.15 -9.80 8.03
C ASP A 52 -6.67 -8.42 7.62
N TRP A 53 -6.17 -7.89 6.50
CA TRP A 53 -6.54 -6.54 6.05
C TRP A 53 -7.73 -6.58 5.10
N ASN A 54 -7.88 -7.63 4.31
CA ASN A 54 -9.01 -7.80 3.39
C ASN A 54 -10.28 -8.32 4.08
N GLY A 55 -10.18 -8.82 5.32
CA GLY A 55 -11.30 -9.28 6.15
C GLY A 55 -11.78 -10.70 5.84
N ASP A 56 -10.97 -11.51 5.15
CA ASP A 56 -11.32 -12.87 4.74
C ASP A 56 -10.96 -13.95 5.78
N SER A 57 -10.47 -13.55 6.95
CA SER A 57 -10.00 -14.42 8.04
C SER A 57 -8.76 -15.26 7.71
N VAL A 58 -8.08 -14.98 6.60
CA VAL A 58 -6.75 -15.51 6.27
C VAL A 58 -5.72 -14.39 6.50
N GLN A 59 -4.52 -14.77 6.93
CA GLN A 59 -3.46 -13.78 7.10
C GLN A 59 -2.90 -13.37 5.74
N ASP A 60 -3.00 -12.08 5.44
CA ASP A 60 -2.26 -11.41 4.40
C ASP A 60 -0.82 -11.15 4.86
N LEU A 61 0.09 -10.92 3.90
CA LEU A 61 1.49 -10.63 4.12
C LEU A 61 1.86 -9.31 3.45
N ALA A 62 2.32 -8.33 4.23
CA ALA A 62 2.94 -7.11 3.71
C ALA A 62 4.46 -7.21 3.78
N LEU A 63 5.12 -6.88 2.68
CA LEU A 63 6.56 -6.94 2.49
C LEU A 63 7.06 -5.58 2.08
N LEU A 64 8.07 -5.08 2.79
CA LEU A 64 8.88 -4.00 2.28
C LEU A 64 10.15 -4.59 1.68
N LEU A 65 10.37 -4.30 0.41
CA LEU A 65 11.41 -4.90 -0.41
C LEU A 65 12.46 -3.85 -0.79
N ASN A 66 13.72 -4.26 -0.75
CA ASN A 66 14.84 -3.48 -1.24
C ASN A 66 15.43 -4.16 -2.48
N GLU A 67 15.59 -3.41 -3.56
CA GLU A 67 16.29 -3.91 -4.74
C GLU A 67 17.75 -4.19 -4.38
N VAL A 68 18.28 -5.31 -4.88
CA VAL A 68 19.71 -5.63 -4.78
C VAL A 68 20.28 -5.76 -6.18
N ASN A 69 21.57 -5.43 -6.30
CA ASN A 69 22.29 -5.41 -7.58
C ASN A 69 21.69 -4.43 -8.60
N ALA A 70 21.14 -3.31 -8.11
CA ALA A 70 20.69 -2.22 -8.97
C ALA A 70 21.84 -1.72 -9.86
N PRO A 71 21.56 -1.25 -11.09
CA PRO A 71 22.56 -0.60 -11.93
C PRO A 71 23.25 0.56 -11.18
N SER A 72 24.56 0.73 -11.39
CA SER A 72 25.34 1.75 -10.67
C SER A 72 24.90 3.20 -10.95
N ASP A 73 24.16 3.42 -12.04
CA ASP A 73 23.64 4.69 -12.51
C ASP A 73 22.19 4.96 -12.09
N ALA A 74 21.53 4.01 -11.41
CA ALA A 74 20.18 4.15 -10.89
C ALA A 74 20.16 4.04 -9.37
N PRO A 75 19.35 4.84 -8.67
CA PRO A 75 19.21 4.69 -7.24
C PRO A 75 18.42 3.41 -6.92
N MET A 76 18.75 2.75 -5.80
CA MET A 76 18.07 1.51 -5.40
C MET A 76 16.57 1.72 -5.23
N GLU A 77 15.79 0.78 -5.77
CA GLU A 77 14.33 0.81 -5.68
C GLU A 77 13.81 0.16 -4.39
N ILE A 78 12.80 0.80 -3.78
CA ILE A 78 12.04 0.23 -2.67
C ILE A 78 10.63 -0.08 -3.18
N ARG A 79 10.07 -1.22 -2.77
CA ARG A 79 8.68 -1.61 -3.07
C ARG A 79 7.96 -2.00 -1.80
N LEU A 80 6.73 -1.55 -1.65
CA LEU A 80 5.77 -2.12 -0.71
C LEU A 80 4.83 -3.04 -1.48
N VAL A 81 4.79 -4.31 -1.08
CA VAL A 81 3.94 -5.34 -1.68
C VAL A 81 3.05 -5.93 -0.60
N VAL A 82 1.76 -6.12 -0.90
CA VAL A 82 0.82 -6.84 -0.05
C VAL A 82 0.28 -8.04 -0.83
N LEU A 83 0.39 -9.21 -0.23
CA LEU A 83 -0.07 -10.48 -0.77
C LEU A 83 -1.22 -10.99 0.09
N ALA A 84 -2.32 -11.41 -0.52
CA ALA A 84 -3.38 -12.13 0.17
C ALA A 84 -2.93 -13.57 0.38
N GLY A 85 -3.05 -14.05 1.61
CA GLY A 85 -2.95 -15.48 1.87
C GLY A 85 -4.20 -16.19 1.34
N THR A 86 -4.04 -17.43 0.88
CA THR A 86 -5.19 -18.30 0.57
C THR A 86 -5.34 -19.37 1.66
N PRO A 87 -6.54 -19.96 1.84
CA PRO A 87 -6.72 -21.09 2.76
C PRO A 87 -5.80 -22.29 2.46
N GLY A 88 -5.34 -22.43 1.22
CA GLY A 88 -4.38 -23.47 0.82
C GLY A 88 -2.93 -23.15 1.17
N GLY A 89 -2.64 -21.97 1.73
CA GLY A 89 -1.28 -21.51 2.05
C GLY A 89 -0.52 -20.92 0.87
N GLN A 90 -1.20 -20.65 -0.25
CA GLN A 90 -0.64 -19.90 -1.39
C GLN A 90 -0.81 -18.39 -1.15
N TYR A 91 -0.23 -17.61 -2.06
CA TYR A 91 -0.36 -16.16 -2.07
C TYR A 91 -0.89 -15.66 -3.40
N THR A 92 -1.73 -14.63 -3.36
CA THR A 92 -2.13 -13.83 -4.53
C THR A 92 -1.76 -12.37 -4.31
N LEU A 93 -1.54 -11.59 -5.37
CA LEU A 93 -1.26 -10.17 -5.22
C LEU A 93 -2.53 -9.41 -4.77
N LEU A 94 -2.45 -8.70 -3.65
CA LEU A 94 -3.45 -7.69 -3.30
C LEU A 94 -3.07 -6.31 -3.82
N SER A 95 -1.82 -5.89 -3.62
CA SER A 95 -1.37 -4.57 -4.06
C SER A 95 0.15 -4.44 -4.11
N ALA A 96 0.66 -3.55 -4.95
CA ALA A 96 2.08 -3.23 -5.02
C ALA A 96 2.30 -1.75 -5.42
N SER A 97 3.19 -1.07 -4.70
CA SER A 97 3.65 0.27 -5.07
C SER A 97 4.46 0.25 -6.37
N ALA A 98 4.37 1.32 -7.16
CA ALA A 98 5.30 1.58 -8.26
C ALA A 98 6.70 1.92 -7.75
N SER A 99 6.81 2.77 -6.71
CA SER A 99 8.04 3.02 -5.95
C SER A 99 7.67 3.51 -4.56
N TYR A 100 8.27 2.94 -3.52
CA TYR A 100 7.95 3.28 -2.15
C TYR A 100 8.93 4.30 -1.57
N CYS A 101 8.52 4.96 -0.49
CA CYS A 101 9.33 5.96 0.20
C CYS A 101 10.63 5.36 0.71
N ARG A 102 11.68 6.17 0.81
CA ARG A 102 12.98 5.78 1.37
C ARG A 102 13.04 6.08 2.87
N ALA A 103 13.78 5.25 3.59
CA ALA A 103 14.21 5.51 4.95
C ALA A 103 15.73 5.66 4.97
N GLN A 104 16.27 6.52 5.83
CA GLN A 104 17.73 6.63 5.98
C GLN A 104 18.33 5.52 6.87
N LYS A 105 17.55 4.91 7.76
CA LYS A 105 18.01 3.85 8.67
C LYS A 105 17.35 2.51 8.39
N PHE A 106 16.06 2.39 8.66
CA PHE A 106 15.30 1.16 8.51
C PHE A 106 13.81 1.46 8.46
N PHE A 107 13.01 0.43 8.23
CA PHE A 107 11.56 0.51 8.25
C PHE A 107 10.97 -0.37 9.34
N ASN A 108 9.84 0.06 9.87
CA ASN A 108 8.95 -0.76 10.68
C ASN A 108 7.62 -0.94 9.95
N LEU A 109 7.17 -2.18 9.84
CA LEU A 109 5.85 -2.55 9.35
C LEU A 109 5.01 -3.05 10.53
N GLU A 110 3.82 -2.50 10.69
CA GLU A 110 2.93 -2.83 11.80
C GLU A 110 1.49 -2.97 11.32
N THR A 111 0.80 -3.98 11.85
CA THR A 111 -0.66 -4.10 11.73
C THR A 111 -1.31 -3.46 12.96
N LYS A 112 -2.18 -2.47 12.75
CA LYS A 112 -2.95 -1.85 13.83
C LYS A 112 -4.43 -1.86 13.45
N GLY A 113 -5.19 -2.74 14.09
CA GLY A 113 -6.56 -3.04 13.65
C GLY A 113 -6.55 -3.50 12.19
N THR A 114 -7.39 -2.90 11.36
CA THR A 114 -7.50 -3.21 9.93
C THR A 114 -6.61 -2.32 9.04
N SER A 115 -5.57 -1.71 9.60
CA SER A 115 -4.65 -0.82 8.88
C SER A 115 -3.22 -1.34 8.90
N LEU A 116 -2.54 -1.15 7.78
CA LEU A 116 -1.11 -1.35 7.62
C LEU A 116 -0.40 -0.02 7.85
N PHE A 117 0.51 0.00 8.80
CA PHE A 117 1.39 1.14 9.08
C PHE A 117 2.79 0.82 8.57
N VAL A 118 3.35 1.77 7.82
CA VAL A 118 4.70 1.66 7.29
C VAL A 118 5.48 2.90 7.70
N THR A 119 6.41 2.69 8.63
CA THR A 119 7.20 3.77 9.24
C THR A 119 8.63 3.71 8.71
N ALA A 120 9.02 4.74 7.97
CA ALA A 120 10.41 5.03 7.65
C ALA A 120 11.07 5.70 8.87
N VAL A 121 12.19 5.14 9.33
CA VAL A 121 13.02 5.75 10.36
C VAL A 121 14.20 6.42 9.68
N ASP A 122 14.26 7.74 9.78
CA ASP A 122 15.29 8.56 9.15
C ASP A 122 16.40 8.91 10.14
N LYS A 123 16.08 9.06 11.43
CA LYS A 123 17.06 9.19 12.51
C LYS A 123 16.61 8.44 13.75
N ALA A 124 17.57 7.79 14.40
CA ALA A 124 17.40 7.10 15.68
C ALA A 124 18.77 7.00 16.37
N GLU A 125 19.38 8.16 16.67
CA GLU A 125 20.74 8.24 17.22
C GLU A 125 20.79 9.24 18.38
N GLY A 126 21.40 8.82 19.50
CA GLY A 126 21.46 9.63 20.71
C GLY A 126 20.06 10.06 21.17
N ASP A 127 19.88 11.36 21.38
CA ASP A 127 18.62 11.95 21.83
C ASP A 127 17.69 12.37 20.68
N VAL A 128 18.02 12.04 19.42
CA VAL A 128 17.33 12.54 18.23
C VAL A 128 16.63 11.41 17.48
N SER A 129 15.35 11.60 17.20
CA SER A 129 14.55 10.70 16.37
C SER A 129 13.78 11.44 15.28
N ALA A 130 13.72 10.84 14.10
CA ALA A 130 12.97 11.34 12.96
C ALA A 130 12.30 10.18 12.24
N THR A 131 10.99 10.25 12.05
CA THR A 131 10.21 9.20 11.40
C THR A 131 9.13 9.76 10.50
N THR A 132 8.86 9.05 9.42
CA THR A 132 7.71 9.27 8.54
C THR A 132 6.87 7.99 8.48
N ALA A 133 5.61 8.05 8.89
CA ALA A 133 4.69 6.91 8.85
C ALA A 133 3.57 7.17 7.84
N LEU A 134 3.32 6.19 6.97
CA LEU A 134 2.14 6.14 6.11
C LEU A 134 1.19 5.04 6.60
N GLN A 135 -0.10 5.36 6.63
CA GLN A 135 -1.16 4.44 7.05
C GLN A 135 -2.05 4.08 5.87
N PHE A 136 -2.11 2.80 5.55
CA PHE A 136 -2.94 2.24 4.50
C PHE A 136 -4.08 1.40 5.07
N ARG A 137 -5.24 1.42 4.41
CA ARG A 137 -6.39 0.56 4.74
C ARG A 137 -6.95 -0.06 3.46
N PHE A 138 -7.24 -1.35 3.51
CA PHE A 138 -7.89 -2.03 2.39
C PHE A 138 -9.30 -1.47 2.13
N SER A 139 -9.63 -1.33 0.86
CA SER A 139 -10.91 -0.84 0.36
C SER A 139 -11.55 -1.94 -0.49
N PRO A 140 -12.53 -2.70 0.05
CA PRO A 140 -13.20 -3.77 -0.70
C PRO A 140 -13.83 -3.28 -2.01
N GLN A 141 -14.30 -2.03 -2.02
CA GLN A 141 -14.86 -1.40 -3.21
C GLN A 141 -13.84 -1.27 -4.35
N ARG A 142 -12.55 -1.08 -4.01
CA ARG A 142 -11.48 -0.93 -4.99
C ARG A 142 -10.64 -2.19 -5.18
N GLY A 143 -10.76 -3.15 -4.26
CA GLY A 143 -9.88 -4.32 -4.20
C GLY A 143 -8.42 -3.91 -3.99
N ASP A 144 -8.16 -2.85 -3.22
CA ASP A 144 -6.83 -2.27 -3.06
C ASP A 144 -6.70 -1.48 -1.73
N PHE A 145 -5.48 -1.18 -1.32
CA PHE A 145 -5.17 -0.34 -0.18
C PHE A 145 -5.23 1.15 -0.54
N GLU A 146 -5.86 1.94 0.31
CA GLU A 146 -5.92 3.40 0.21
C GLU A 146 -5.09 4.04 1.32
N LEU A 147 -4.30 5.05 0.99
CA LEU A 147 -3.57 5.87 1.94
C LEU A 147 -4.55 6.76 2.71
N ILE A 148 -4.70 6.51 4.01
CA ILE A 148 -5.69 7.17 4.87
C ILE A 148 -5.06 8.11 5.91
N GLY A 149 -3.76 7.99 6.15
CA GLY A 149 -3.06 8.89 7.04
C GLY A 149 -1.55 8.97 6.77
N LYS A 150 -0.96 10.07 7.24
CA LYS A 150 0.49 10.32 7.22
C LYS A 150 0.88 11.01 8.51
N GLU A 151 2.02 10.61 9.07
CA GLU A 151 2.62 11.27 10.22
C GLU A 151 4.11 11.53 9.97
N ASN A 152 4.54 12.76 10.14
CA ASN A 152 5.96 13.08 10.26
C ASN A 152 6.24 13.47 11.72
N LEU A 153 7.27 12.89 12.30
CA LEU A 153 7.69 13.17 13.67
C LEU A 153 9.18 13.48 13.68
N TRP A 154 9.52 14.58 14.35
CA TRP A 154 10.87 14.97 14.72
C TRP A 154 10.89 15.21 16.23
N GLU A 155 11.84 14.60 16.93
CA GLU A 155 12.01 14.80 18.36
C GLU A 155 13.48 14.88 18.73
N VAL A 156 13.79 15.85 19.59
CA VAL A 156 15.02 15.90 20.38
C VAL A 156 14.60 15.74 21.83
N GLN A 157 14.98 14.63 22.46
CA GLN A 157 14.47 14.19 23.75
C GLN A 157 14.53 15.32 24.80
N GLY A 158 13.36 15.65 25.35
CA GLY A 158 13.21 16.69 26.38
C GLY A 158 13.40 18.14 25.92
N LYS A 159 13.77 18.38 24.64
CA LYS A 159 14.07 19.71 24.10
C LYS A 159 13.05 20.14 23.06
N GLU A 160 12.99 19.43 21.94
CA GLU A 160 12.20 19.80 20.78
C GLU A 160 11.26 18.68 20.39
N HIS A 161 10.10 19.04 19.88
CA HIS A 161 9.14 18.11 19.30
C HIS A 161 8.42 18.84 18.18
N GLY A 162 8.44 18.26 16.99
CA GLY A 162 7.63 18.66 15.86
C GLY A 162 6.91 17.43 15.34
N ARG A 163 5.58 17.50 15.25
CA ARG A 163 4.79 16.43 14.64
C ARG A 163 3.76 17.01 13.71
N THR A 164 3.67 16.44 12.52
CA THR A 164 2.64 16.76 11.54
C THR A 164 1.83 15.50 11.29
N SER A 165 0.54 15.55 11.56
CA SER A 165 -0.39 14.45 11.33
C SER A 165 -1.44 14.86 10.31
N VAL A 166 -1.59 14.04 9.28
CA VAL A 166 -2.58 14.20 8.21
C VAL A 166 -3.55 13.03 8.28
N ASN A 167 -4.84 13.35 8.37
CA ASN A 167 -5.94 12.40 8.22
C ASN A 167 -6.64 12.69 6.89
N TYR A 168 -6.38 11.85 5.89
CA TYR A 168 -6.93 12.03 4.55
C TYR A 168 -8.42 11.73 4.49
N LEU A 169 -8.95 10.87 5.38
CA LEU A 169 -10.39 10.60 5.47
C LEU A 169 -11.19 11.82 5.96
N ALA A 170 -10.60 12.61 6.87
CA ALA A 170 -11.22 13.79 7.44
C ALA A 170 -10.81 15.10 6.74
N GLY A 171 -9.89 15.05 5.77
CA GLY A 171 -9.29 16.24 5.16
C GLY A 171 -8.66 17.16 6.20
N LYS A 172 -7.94 16.61 7.19
CA LYS A 172 -7.44 17.35 8.35
C LYS A 172 -5.92 17.21 8.51
N LEU A 173 -5.25 18.36 8.60
CA LEU A 173 -3.85 18.52 8.98
C LEU A 173 -3.76 19.07 10.40
N THR A 174 -2.93 18.46 11.24
CA THR A 174 -2.66 18.92 12.62
C THR A 174 -1.16 18.99 12.86
N LEU A 175 -0.67 20.15 13.27
CA LEU A 175 0.72 20.38 13.66
C LEU A 175 0.79 20.43 15.18
N TYR A 176 1.79 19.75 15.74
CA TYR A 176 2.08 19.73 17.15
C TYR A 176 3.49 20.22 17.42
N GLU A 177 3.65 20.89 18.55
CA GLU A 177 4.96 21.35 19.02
C GLU A 177 5.08 21.20 20.54
N ARG A 178 6.33 21.27 21.04
CA ARG A 178 6.58 21.32 22.49
C ARG A 178 6.50 22.76 23.00
N VAL A 179 5.51 23.05 23.85
CA VAL A 179 5.37 24.33 24.54
C VAL A 179 5.46 24.11 26.05
N LYS A 180 6.49 24.70 26.69
CA LYS A 180 6.73 24.59 28.14
C LYS A 180 6.73 23.14 28.63
N GLY A 181 7.47 22.28 27.93
CA GLY A 181 7.65 20.86 28.28
C GLY A 181 6.49 19.93 27.90
N ARG A 182 5.35 20.45 27.41
CA ARG A 182 4.20 19.63 26.97
C ARG A 182 4.01 19.71 25.47
N VAL A 183 3.71 18.58 24.83
CA VAL A 183 3.29 18.55 23.42
C VAL A 183 1.88 19.10 23.32
N LYS A 184 1.66 20.07 22.44
CA LYS A 184 0.36 20.71 22.19
C LYS A 184 0.11 20.83 20.71
N VAL A 185 -1.17 20.90 20.34
CA VAL A 185 -1.57 21.32 19.00
C VAL A 185 -1.19 22.79 18.83
N ASN A 186 -0.37 23.07 17.83
CA ASN A 186 -0.02 24.43 17.42
C ASN A 186 -1.03 24.95 16.37
N LYS A 187 -1.29 24.14 15.34
CA LYS A 187 -2.14 24.53 14.20
C LYS A 187 -3.00 23.37 13.73
N GLU A 188 -4.23 23.68 13.35
CA GLU A 188 -5.10 22.78 12.59
C GLU A 188 -5.51 23.44 11.28
N LYS A 189 -5.52 22.67 10.20
CA LYS A 189 -5.96 23.11 8.87
C LYS A 189 -6.86 22.03 8.28
N ARG A 190 -7.97 22.44 7.67
CA ARG A 190 -8.77 21.56 6.83
C ARG A 190 -8.39 21.76 5.36
N PHE A 191 -8.49 20.69 4.60
CA PHE A 191 -8.32 20.69 3.16
C PHE A 191 -9.40 19.81 2.54
N GLU A 192 -9.74 20.07 1.29
CA GLU A 192 -10.58 19.16 0.54
C GLU A 192 -9.79 17.88 0.31
N ALA A 193 -10.29 16.77 0.86
CA ALA A 193 -9.61 15.50 0.74
C ALA A 193 -9.58 15.10 -0.74
N PRO A 194 -8.40 15.02 -1.39
CA PRO A 194 -8.33 14.45 -2.72
C PRO A 194 -8.78 12.98 -2.65
N ARG A 195 -9.14 12.40 -3.80
CA ARG A 195 -9.34 10.95 -3.88
C ARG A 195 -8.13 10.25 -3.27
N LEU A 196 -8.38 9.35 -2.31
CA LEU A 196 -7.32 8.67 -1.57
C LEU A 196 -6.36 7.98 -2.54
N ALA A 197 -5.06 8.18 -2.32
CA ALA A 197 -4.03 7.53 -3.11
C ALA A 197 -4.12 6.02 -2.90
N ARG A 198 -4.03 5.28 -3.99
CA ARG A 198 -3.99 3.82 -3.96
C ARG A 198 -2.56 3.35 -3.77
N LEU A 199 -2.37 2.25 -3.03
CA LEU A 199 -1.08 1.59 -2.96
C LEU A 199 -0.69 1.01 -4.32
N ASN A 200 -1.65 0.47 -5.09
CA ASN A 200 -1.37 0.00 -6.43
C ASN A 200 -0.93 1.16 -7.33
N GLY A 201 0.34 1.11 -7.76
CA GLY A 201 0.95 2.17 -8.55
C GLY A 201 1.36 3.40 -7.74
N PHE A 202 1.34 3.34 -6.40
CA PHE A 202 1.85 4.42 -5.55
C PHE A 202 3.33 4.67 -5.85
N ASP A 203 3.69 5.92 -6.16
CA ASP A 203 5.06 6.35 -6.37
C ASP A 203 5.39 7.49 -5.40
N CYS A 204 6.17 7.19 -4.37
CA CYS A 204 6.53 8.17 -3.35
C CYS A 204 7.39 9.32 -3.89
N ASN A 205 8.09 9.14 -5.03
CA ASN A 205 8.92 10.19 -5.61
C ASN A 205 8.11 11.27 -6.32
N SER A 206 6.90 10.94 -6.79
CA SER A 206 6.00 11.85 -7.48
C SER A 206 4.71 12.14 -6.71
N TYR A 207 4.48 11.47 -5.58
CA TYR A 207 3.31 11.68 -4.74
C TYR A 207 3.34 13.05 -4.06
N ASP A 208 2.42 13.92 -4.48
CA ASP A 208 2.06 15.15 -3.80
C ASP A 208 0.72 14.95 -3.09
N ASP A 209 0.72 15.08 -1.77
CA ASP A 209 -0.51 14.98 -0.97
C ASP A 209 -1.36 16.26 -1.02
N GLY A 210 -0.88 17.31 -1.70
CA GLY A 210 -1.54 18.60 -1.82
C GLY A 210 -1.64 19.36 -0.49
N VAL A 211 -0.99 18.87 0.56
CA VAL A 211 -1.06 19.44 1.91
C VAL A 211 0.13 20.37 2.13
N SER A 212 -0.08 21.66 1.86
CA SER A 212 0.88 22.70 2.25
C SER A 212 0.80 23.00 3.74
N ASN A 213 1.97 22.98 4.42
CA ASN A 213 2.14 23.41 5.81
C ASN A 213 1.90 24.93 5.98
#